data_AF-E2ATB6-F1
#
_entry.id   AF-E2ATB6-F1
#
_cell.length_a   1.000
_cell.length_b   1.000
_cell.length_c   1.000
_cell.angle_alpha   90.00
_cell.angle_beta   90.00
_cell.angle_gamma   90.00
#
_symmetry.space_group_name_H-M   'P 1'
#
loop_
_entity.id
_entity.type
_entity.pdbx_description
1 polymer ?
#
loop_
_entity_poly.entity_id
_entity_poly.type
_entity_poly.pdbx_seq_one_letter_code
_entity_poly.pdbx_strand_id
1 'polypeptide(L)'
;MFITAKEYFVSYKLSKEYTGVDTNYATNFLANLGFAAQIPNLLFNWLNVFLQLGGNLTTRIVWSIFPSQKYLVIPVVLRLAYIPLFLLCNYQPAHVERSLPIFIDNDWIFWIIAITMGFSSGYLSSLSMMYCPRMVDSQHAATAGMFGAASLITGLFTGILFSMSMPSLVANITF
;
A
#
# COMPACT_ATOMS: atom_id res chain seq x y z
N MET A 1 -1.92 -5.91 -4.47
CA MET A 1 -1.02 -5.81 -5.64
C MET A 1 0.39 -6.40 -5.40
N PHE A 2 0.60 -7.26 -4.39
CA PHE A 2 1.89 -7.97 -4.20
C PHE A 2 1.89 -9.41 -4.73
N ILE A 3 0.72 -9.92 -5.16
CA ILE A 3 0.54 -11.35 -5.44
C ILE A 3 1.32 -11.79 -6.69
N THR A 4 1.24 -11.04 -7.79
CA THR A 4 1.99 -11.33 -9.03
C THR A 4 3.41 -10.74 -9.05
N ALA A 5 3.73 -9.89 -8.06
CA ALA A 5 5.02 -9.19 -8.03
C ALA A 5 6.18 -10.16 -7.78
N LYS A 6 5.99 -11.19 -6.96
CA LYS A 6 7.05 -12.18 -6.68
C LYS A 6 7.50 -12.88 -7.96
N GLU A 7 6.58 -13.41 -8.75
CA GLU A 7 6.92 -14.13 -10.00
C GLU A 7 7.55 -13.17 -11.02
N TYR A 8 7.03 -11.95 -11.14
CA TYR A 8 7.64 -10.94 -12.01
C TYR A 8 9.08 -10.59 -11.59
N PHE A 9 9.33 -10.32 -10.31
CA PHE A 9 10.67 -9.92 -9.87
C PHE A 9 11.65 -11.09 -9.83
N VAL A 10 11.23 -12.28 -9.39
CA VAL A 10 12.12 -13.44 -9.25
C VAL A 10 12.36 -14.14 -10.58
N SER A 11 11.31 -14.39 -11.36
CA SER A 11 11.39 -15.21 -12.58
C SER A 11 11.68 -14.41 -13.84
N TYR A 12 11.43 -13.09 -13.84
CA TYR A 12 11.76 -12.22 -14.97
C TYR A 12 12.93 -11.29 -14.62
N LYS A 13 12.75 -10.36 -13.69
CA LYS A 13 13.74 -9.28 -13.47
C LYS A 13 15.06 -9.73 -12.83
N LEU A 14 15.03 -10.74 -11.95
CA LEU A 14 16.19 -11.30 -11.25
C LEU A 14 16.57 -12.70 -11.78
N SER A 15 16.00 -13.11 -12.91
CA SER A 15 16.28 -14.42 -13.48
C SER A 15 17.70 -14.50 -14.03
N LYS A 16 18.26 -15.71 -13.98
CA LYS A 16 19.58 -16.05 -14.50
C LYS A 16 19.74 -15.70 -15.98
N GLU A 17 18.66 -15.76 -16.75
CA GLU A 17 18.65 -15.37 -18.18
C GLU A 17 18.87 -13.86 -18.39
N TYR A 18 18.35 -13.01 -17.51
CA TYR A 18 18.48 -11.55 -17.64
C TYR A 18 19.72 -10.99 -16.95
N THR A 19 20.13 -11.58 -15.83
CA THR A 19 21.23 -11.06 -15.00
C THR A 19 22.54 -11.84 -15.15
N GLY A 20 22.53 -13.05 -15.71
CA GLY A 20 23.72 -13.89 -15.91
C GLY A 20 24.37 -14.42 -14.62
N VAL A 21 23.83 -14.08 -13.44
CA VAL A 21 24.41 -14.38 -12.13
C VAL A 21 23.35 -15.02 -11.24
N ASP A 22 23.66 -16.16 -10.62
CA ASP A 22 22.82 -16.77 -9.58
C ASP A 22 22.95 -15.92 -8.30
N THR A 23 21.97 -15.05 -8.06
CA THR A 23 21.96 -14.20 -6.87
C THR A 23 21.13 -14.82 -5.76
N ASN A 24 21.72 -14.94 -4.56
CA ASN A 24 21.02 -15.41 -3.35
C ASN A 24 19.83 -14.48 -2.97
N TYR A 25 19.78 -13.29 -3.55
CA TYR A 25 18.67 -12.34 -3.45
C TYR A 25 17.36 -12.84 -4.09
N ALA A 26 17.42 -13.57 -5.21
CA ALA A 26 16.22 -14.08 -5.87
C ALA A 26 15.55 -15.19 -5.03
N THR A 27 16.36 -16.09 -4.45
CA THR A 27 15.89 -17.19 -3.59
C THR A 27 15.23 -16.67 -2.31
N ASN A 28 15.82 -15.64 -1.68
CA ASN A 28 15.34 -15.06 -0.43
C ASN A 28 14.56 -13.75 -0.61
N PHE A 29 14.03 -13.49 -1.82
CA PHE A 29 13.41 -12.21 -2.17
C PHE A 29 12.32 -11.78 -1.18
N LEU A 30 11.41 -12.70 -0.82
CA LEU A 30 10.29 -12.39 0.07
C LEU A 30 10.75 -12.09 1.50
N ALA A 31 11.77 -12.80 1.98
CA ALA A 31 12.36 -12.57 3.29
C ALA A 31 13.06 -11.20 3.34
N ASN A 32 13.90 -10.91 2.35
CA ASN A 32 14.61 -9.64 2.23
C ASN A 32 13.64 -8.45 2.13
N LEU A 33 12.56 -8.60 1.34
CA LEU A 33 11.50 -7.59 1.24
C LEU A 33 10.78 -7.40 2.58
N GLY A 34 10.49 -8.50 3.29
CA GLY A 34 9.87 -8.46 4.61
C GLY A 34 10.72 -7.73 5.64
N PHE A 35 12.02 -8.03 5.70
CA PHE A 35 12.96 -7.32 6.55
C PHE A 35 13.06 -5.84 6.18
N ALA A 36 13.18 -5.50 4.90
CA ALA A 36 13.24 -4.13 4.43
C ALA A 36 11.98 -3.31 4.79
N ALA A 37 10.80 -3.93 4.78
CA ALA A 37 9.54 -3.27 5.14
C ALA A 37 9.36 -3.13 6.67
N GLN A 38 9.76 -4.12 7.46
CA GLN A 38 9.48 -4.15 8.90
C GLN A 38 10.55 -3.48 9.76
N ILE A 39 11.82 -3.52 9.35
CA ILE A 39 12.93 -2.95 10.13
C ILE A 39 12.73 -1.44 10.37
N PRO A 40 12.37 -0.61 9.37
CA PRO A 40 12.13 0.82 9.61
C PRO A 40 10.99 1.04 10.60
N ASN A 41 9.88 0.30 10.48
CA ASN A 41 8.73 0.41 11.38
C ASN A 41 9.12 0.06 12.82
N LEU A 42 9.90 -1.01 13.01
CA LEU A 42 10.41 -1.40 14.31
C LEU A 42 11.31 -0.31 14.90
N LEU A 43 12.26 0.21 14.11
CA LEU A 43 13.16 1.29 14.54
C LEU A 43 12.39 2.56 14.92
N PHE A 44 11.45 3.02 14.10
CA PHE A 44 10.67 4.22 14.41
C PHE A 44 9.77 4.04 15.63
N ASN A 45 9.14 2.88 15.81
CA ASN A 45 8.36 2.59 17.02
C ASN A 45 9.26 2.51 18.25
N TRP A 46 10.43 1.87 18.14
CA TRP A 46 11.41 1.81 19.23
C TRP A 46 11.88 3.22 19.62
N LEU A 47 12.24 4.05 18.64
CA LEU A 47 12.60 5.45 18.89
C LEU A 47 11.43 6.23 19.52
N ASN A 48 10.19 6.03 19.09
CA ASN A 48 9.02 6.70 19.69
C ASN A 48 8.78 6.29 21.16
N VAL A 49 9.09 5.05 21.55
CA VAL A 49 8.94 4.58 22.94
C VAL A 49 10.03 5.15 23.85
N PHE A 50 11.28 5.19 23.37
CA PHE A 50 12.44 5.56 24.21
C PHE A 50 12.87 7.02 24.08
N LEU A 51 12.58 7.68 22.95
CA LEU A 51 12.83 9.09 22.72
C LEU A 51 11.49 9.82 22.58
N GLN A 52 10.94 10.28 23.71
CA GLN A 52 9.85 11.25 23.69
C GLN A 52 10.39 12.58 23.15
N LEU A 53 10.28 12.77 21.84
CA LEU A 53 10.53 14.06 21.18
C LEU A 53 9.44 15.05 21.63
N GLY A 54 9.66 15.64 22.79
CA GLY A 54 8.82 16.66 23.42
C GLY A 54 8.86 17.97 22.63
N GLY A 55 8.08 18.04 21.56
CA GLY A 55 7.76 19.29 20.86
C GLY A 55 6.29 19.66 21.04
N ASN A 56 5.90 20.83 20.53
CA ASN A 56 4.52 21.32 20.59
C ASN A 56 3.58 20.40 19.75
N LEU A 57 3.01 19.38 20.40
CA LEU A 57 2.16 18.36 19.77
C LEU A 57 1.00 19.00 19.00
N THR A 58 0.43 20.08 19.53
CA THR A 58 -0.75 20.76 18.98
C THR A 58 -0.55 21.22 17.54
N THR A 59 0.59 21.82 17.19
CA THR A 59 0.83 22.34 15.82
C THR A 59 1.07 21.21 14.82
N ARG A 60 1.72 20.11 15.23
CA ARG A 60 1.90 18.90 14.41
C ARG A 60 0.58 18.15 14.22
N ILE A 61 -0.25 18.08 15.27
CA ILE A 61 -1.57 17.47 15.24
C ILE A 61 -2.50 18.26 14.31
N VAL A 62 -2.48 19.59 14.34
CA VAL A 62 -3.32 20.42 13.45
C VAL A 62 -2.94 20.23 11.97
N TRP A 63 -1.65 20.17 11.64
CA TRP A 63 -1.20 19.85 10.28
C TRP A 63 -1.52 18.41 9.86
N SER A 64 -1.44 17.46 10.79
CA SER A 64 -1.82 16.06 10.57
C SER A 64 -3.35 15.83 10.54
N ILE A 65 -4.17 16.79 10.99
CA ILE A 65 -5.64 16.69 11.01
C ILE A 65 -6.29 17.16 9.68
N PHE A 66 -5.50 17.60 8.71
CA PHE A 66 -6.01 17.90 7.39
C PHE A 66 -6.14 16.58 6.60
N PRO A 67 -7.34 16.04 6.30
CA PRO A 67 -8.67 16.67 6.20
C PRO A 67 -9.64 16.37 7.37
N SER A 68 -10.61 17.28 7.58
CA SER A 68 -11.66 17.15 8.61
C SER A 68 -12.41 15.82 8.51
N GLN A 69 -12.88 15.30 9.66
CA GLN A 69 -13.53 13.98 9.82
C GLN A 69 -14.63 13.69 8.78
N LYS A 70 -15.40 14.70 8.36
CA LYS A 70 -16.46 14.56 7.35
C LYS A 70 -15.93 14.40 5.92
N TYR A 71 -14.78 15.00 5.62
CA TYR A 71 -14.17 14.99 4.29
C TYR A 71 -13.16 13.87 4.10
N LEU A 72 -12.88 13.05 5.11
CA LEU A 72 -11.94 11.93 5.03
C LEU A 72 -12.34 10.90 3.96
N VAL A 73 -13.64 10.74 3.69
CA VAL A 73 -14.15 9.79 2.68
C VAL A 73 -13.72 10.18 1.26
N ILE A 74 -13.63 11.47 0.95
CA ILE A 74 -13.29 11.97 -0.39
C ILE A 74 -11.92 11.47 -0.87
N PRO A 75 -10.80 11.70 -0.15
CA PRO A 75 -9.50 11.19 -0.56
C PRO A 75 -9.43 9.66 -0.47
N VAL A 76 -10.23 9.00 0.38
CA VAL A 76 -10.31 7.54 0.40
C VAL A 76 -10.89 7.00 -0.91
N VAL A 77 -11.98 7.58 -1.40
CA VAL A 77 -12.61 7.18 -2.68
C VAL A 77 -11.73 7.56 -3.85
N LEU A 78 -11.11 8.74 -3.83
CA LEU A 78 -10.17 9.18 -4.88
C LEU A 78 -9.03 8.17 -5.07
N ARG A 79 -8.61 7.45 -4.03
CA ARG A 79 -7.57 6.42 -4.16
C ARG A 79 -7.97 5.25 -5.05
N LEU A 80 -9.25 4.99 -5.26
CA LEU A 80 -9.69 3.98 -6.23
C LEU A 80 -9.22 4.32 -7.64
N ALA A 81 -8.98 5.60 -7.95
CA ALA A 81 -8.41 6.04 -9.23
C ALA A 81 -6.95 5.59 -9.43
N TYR A 82 -6.20 5.28 -8.36
CA TYR A 82 -4.85 4.71 -8.52
C TYR A 82 -4.89 3.30 -9.10
N ILE A 83 -5.97 2.53 -8.91
CA ILE A 83 -6.10 1.16 -9.42
C ILE A 83 -6.01 1.12 -10.96
N PRO A 84 -6.86 1.82 -11.73
CA PRO A 84 -6.74 1.86 -13.18
C PRO A 84 -5.42 2.51 -13.63
N LEU A 85 -4.93 3.51 -12.89
CA LEU A 85 -3.67 4.18 -13.21
C LEU A 85 -2.48 3.21 -13.13
N PHE A 86 -2.44 2.32 -12.13
CA PHE A 86 -1.43 1.25 -12.06
C PHE A 86 -1.59 0.16 -13.13
N LEU A 87 -2.81 -0.12 -13.59
CA LEU A 87 -3.05 -1.06 -14.70
C LEU A 87 -2.58 -0.51 -16.06
N LEU A 88 -2.68 0.81 -16.25
CA LEU A 88 -2.24 1.50 -17.48
C LEU A 88 -0.71 1.71 -17.55
N CYS A 89 -0.02 1.67 -16.41
CA CYS A 89 1.44 1.55 -16.36
C CYS A 89 1.90 0.21 -16.98
N ASN A 90 3.21 0.08 -17.23
CA ASN A 90 3.87 -1.14 -17.73
C ASN A 90 3.77 -2.33 -16.75
N TYR A 91 2.54 -2.78 -16.49
CA TYR A 91 2.20 -3.97 -15.73
C TYR A 91 2.21 -5.15 -16.68
N GLN A 92 3.22 -6.00 -16.53
CA GLN A 92 3.40 -7.23 -17.28
C GLN A 92 2.96 -8.41 -16.41
N PRO A 93 1.76 -8.96 -16.59
CA PRO A 93 1.35 -10.17 -15.90
C PRO A 93 2.22 -11.35 -16.37
N ALA A 94 2.67 -12.19 -15.43
CA ALA A 94 3.31 -13.45 -15.78
C ALA A 94 2.29 -14.35 -16.49
N HIS A 95 2.70 -14.95 -17.61
CA HIS A 95 1.94 -15.96 -18.38
C HIS A 95 0.67 -15.48 -19.13
N VAL A 96 0.51 -14.18 -19.42
CA VAL A 96 -0.63 -13.66 -20.21
C VAL A 96 -0.15 -12.60 -21.22
N GLU A 97 -0.56 -12.73 -22.48
CA GLU A 97 -0.36 -11.67 -23.48
C GLU A 97 -1.34 -10.52 -23.24
N ARG A 98 -0.79 -9.32 -23.05
CA ARG A 98 -1.54 -8.10 -22.72
C ARG A 98 -2.22 -7.53 -23.97
N SER A 99 -3.54 -7.36 -23.93
CA SER A 99 -4.34 -6.67 -24.96
C SER A 99 -4.49 -5.15 -24.73
N LEU A 100 -4.15 -4.65 -23.53
CA LEU A 100 -4.37 -3.27 -23.12
C LEU A 100 -3.17 -2.38 -23.47
N PRO A 101 -3.33 -1.21 -24.11
CA PRO A 101 -2.21 -0.34 -24.48
C PRO A 101 -1.47 0.20 -23.25
N ILE A 102 -0.16 0.37 -23.35
CA ILE A 102 0.70 0.95 -22.31
C ILE A 102 0.77 2.46 -22.56
N PHE A 103 0.41 3.27 -21.57
CA PHE A 103 0.46 4.74 -21.68
C PHE A 103 1.65 5.35 -20.92
N ILE A 104 2.22 4.61 -19.97
CA ILE A 104 3.31 5.08 -19.11
C ILE A 104 4.42 4.02 -19.09
N ASP A 105 5.44 4.24 -19.91
CA ASP A 105 6.62 3.37 -20.03
C ASP A 105 7.75 3.76 -19.04
N ASN A 106 7.65 4.92 -18.39
CA ASN A 106 8.72 5.44 -17.54
C ASN A 106 8.63 4.89 -16.10
N ASP A 107 9.61 4.05 -15.75
CA ASP A 107 9.78 3.46 -14.41
C ASP A 107 9.78 4.49 -13.27
N TRP A 108 10.32 5.70 -13.49
CA TRP A 108 10.33 6.76 -12.47
C TRP A 108 8.93 7.26 -12.13
N ILE A 109 8.05 7.33 -13.14
CA ILE A 109 6.66 7.75 -12.92
C ILE A 109 5.93 6.69 -12.08
N PHE A 110 6.14 5.41 -12.37
CA PHE A 110 5.61 4.32 -11.55
C PHE A 110 6.06 4.43 -10.09
N TRP A 111 7.34 4.71 -9.84
CA TRP A 111 7.87 4.90 -8.48
C TRP A 111 7.22 6.08 -7.76
N ILE A 112 7.04 7.22 -8.43
CA ILE A 112 6.37 8.39 -7.84
C ILE A 112 4.92 8.07 -7.47
N ILE A 113 4.18 7.38 -8.34
CA ILE A 113 2.81 6.95 -8.07
C ILE A 113 2.78 5.97 -6.88
N ALA A 114 3.69 5.00 -6.83
CA ALA A 114 3.79 4.04 -5.73
C ALA A 114 4.09 4.72 -4.39
N ILE A 115 5.01 5.68 -4.36
CA ILE A 115 5.34 6.46 -3.15
C ILE A 115 4.15 7.28 -2.68
N THR A 116 3.48 8.00 -3.60
CA THR A 116 2.31 8.83 -3.25
C THR A 116 1.12 7.99 -2.77
N MET A 117 0.87 6.83 -3.38
CA MET A 117 -0.14 5.87 -2.91
C MET A 117 0.22 5.31 -1.52
N GLY A 118 1.47 4.93 -1.28
CA GLY A 118 1.93 4.41 0.01
C GLY A 118 1.80 5.44 1.13
N PHE A 119 2.27 6.66 0.88
CA PHE A 119 2.20 7.76 1.84
C PHE A 119 0.75 8.15 2.18
N SER A 120 -0.10 8.33 1.16
CA SER A 120 -1.52 8.64 1.37
C SER A 120 -2.26 7.51 2.09
N SER A 121 -1.88 6.25 1.85
CA SER A 121 -2.48 5.10 2.55
C SER A 121 -2.14 5.05 4.03
N GLY A 122 -0.86 5.22 4.40
CA GLY A 122 -0.43 5.24 5.79
C GLY A 122 -1.04 6.39 6.58
N TYR A 123 -1.12 7.57 5.96
CA TYR A 123 -1.68 8.78 6.58
C TYR A 123 -3.20 8.67 6.82
N LEU A 124 -3.98 8.33 5.78
CA LEU A 124 -5.44 8.24 5.89
C LEU A 124 -5.89 7.10 6.79
N SER A 125 -5.18 5.97 6.78
CA SER A 125 -5.46 4.83 7.68
C SER A 125 -5.28 5.23 9.14
N SER A 126 -4.15 5.86 9.46
CA SER A 126 -3.88 6.37 10.82
C SER A 126 -4.91 7.39 11.28
N LEU A 127 -5.33 8.31 10.40
CA LEU A 127 -6.39 9.28 10.72
C LEU A 127 -7.74 8.62 10.98
N SER A 128 -8.12 7.62 10.19
CA SER A 128 -9.37 6.89 10.37
C SER A 128 -9.43 6.20 11.74
N MET A 129 -8.33 5.58 12.18
CA MET A 129 -8.23 4.92 13.49
C MET A 129 -8.17 5.92 14.66
N MET A 130 -7.69 7.14 14.43
CA MET A 130 -7.72 8.22 15.42
C MET A 130 -9.12 8.83 15.58
N TYR A 131 -9.88 8.96 14.49
CA TYR A 131 -11.23 9.56 14.53
C TYR A 131 -12.30 8.56 15.00
N CYS A 132 -12.20 7.29 14.64
CA CYS A 132 -13.19 6.26 15.01
C CYS A 132 -13.57 6.25 16.51
N PRO A 133 -12.63 6.20 17.48
CA PRO A 133 -12.96 6.23 18.90
C PRO A 133 -13.41 7.62 19.42
N ARG A 134 -13.19 8.70 18.66
CA ARG A 134 -13.61 10.06 19.03
C ARG A 134 -15.05 10.38 18.61
N MET A 135 -15.67 9.54 17.79
CA MET A 135 -17.06 9.70 17.33
C MET A 135 -18.07 9.12 18.31
N VAL A 136 -17.61 8.45 19.36
CA VAL A 136 -18.43 7.84 20.40
C VAL A 136 -18.05 8.41 21.77
N ASP A 137 -18.94 8.28 22.74
CA ASP A 137 -18.65 8.64 24.11
C ASP A 137 -17.44 7.83 24.64
N SER A 138 -16.68 8.44 25.55
CA SER A 138 -15.42 7.87 26.08
C SER A 138 -15.58 6.46 26.65
N GLN A 139 -16.75 6.15 27.20
CA GLN A 139 -17.13 4.81 27.69
C GLN A 139 -17.14 3.71 26.62
N HIS A 140 -17.36 4.06 25.34
CA HIS A 140 -17.42 3.12 24.22
C HIS A 140 -16.26 3.27 23.24
N ALA A 141 -15.32 4.20 23.50
CA ALA A 141 -14.19 4.49 22.63
C ALA A 141 -13.31 3.26 22.34
N ALA A 142 -13.03 2.44 23.36
CA ALA A 142 -12.25 1.21 23.21
C ALA A 142 -12.95 0.21 22.28
N THR A 143 -14.25 0.01 22.46
CA THR A 143 -15.07 -0.89 21.64
C THR A 143 -15.16 -0.40 20.19
N ALA A 144 -15.37 0.90 19.97
CA ALA A 144 -15.35 1.48 18.64
C ALA A 144 -13.99 1.30 17.94
N GLY A 145 -12.88 1.46 18.66
CA GLY A 145 -11.54 1.19 18.14
C GLY A 145 -11.35 -0.26 17.70
N MET A 146 -11.86 -1.23 18.47
CA MET A 146 -11.83 -2.65 18.09
C MET A 146 -12.63 -2.94 16.81
N PHE A 147 -13.82 -2.34 16.67
CA PHE A 147 -14.62 -2.45 15.43
C PHE A 147 -13.91 -1.79 14.23
N GLY A 148 -13.25 -0.65 14.45
CA GLY A 148 -12.40 -0.01 13.46
C GLY A 148 -11.30 -0.96 12.96
N ALA A 149 -10.55 -1.58 13.87
CA ALA A 149 -9.51 -2.54 13.52
C ALA A 149 -10.05 -3.77 12.75
N ALA A 150 -11.20 -4.31 13.17
CA ALA A 150 -11.85 -5.43 12.48
C ALA A 150 -12.25 -5.06 11.03
N SER A 151 -12.78 -3.85 10.83
CA SER A 151 -13.14 -3.35 9.49
C SER A 151 -11.91 -3.21 8.58
N LEU A 152 -10.76 -2.78 9.13
CA LEU A 152 -9.50 -2.66 8.40
C LEU A 152 -8.99 -4.01 7.90
N ILE A 153 -9.00 -5.04 8.78
CA ILE A 153 -8.57 -6.39 8.42
C ILE A 153 -9.50 -6.99 7.36
N THR A 154 -10.81 -6.78 7.48
CA THR A 154 -11.79 -7.21 6.49
C THR A 154 -11.51 -6.57 5.13
N GLY A 155 -11.24 -5.25 5.11
CA GLY A 155 -10.87 -4.54 3.88
C GLY A 155 -9.58 -5.06 3.24
N LEU A 156 -8.57 -5.40 4.04
CA LEU A 156 -7.33 -6.03 3.54
C LEU A 156 -7.63 -7.38 2.88
N PHE A 157 -8.43 -8.22 3.52
CA PHE A 157 -8.81 -9.54 3.00
C PHE A 157 -9.57 -9.42 1.67
N THR A 158 -10.61 -8.57 1.63
CA THR A 158 -11.38 -8.31 0.39
C THR A 158 -10.48 -7.75 -0.71
N GLY A 159 -9.55 -6.85 -0.37
CA GLY A 159 -8.60 -6.28 -1.33
C GLY A 159 -7.61 -7.30 -1.90
N ILE A 160 -7.19 -8.29 -1.11
CA ILE A 160 -6.35 -9.40 -1.57
C ILE A 160 -7.12 -10.25 -2.59
N LEU A 161 -8.36 -10.63 -2.28
CA LEU A 161 -9.22 -11.39 -3.19
C LEU A 161 -9.46 -10.63 -4.51
N PHE A 162 -9.74 -9.33 -4.43
CA PHE A 162 -9.89 -8.48 -5.61
C PHE A 162 -8.58 -8.35 -6.42
N SER A 163 -7.42 -8.34 -5.77
CA SER A 163 -6.14 -8.34 -6.47
C SER A 163 -5.86 -9.63 -7.24
N MET A 164 -6.51 -10.74 -6.90
CA MET A 164 -6.36 -12.02 -7.62
C MET A 164 -7.14 -12.05 -8.94
N SER A 165 -8.22 -11.25 -9.08
CA SER A 165 -9.01 -11.19 -10.32
C SER A 165 -8.45 -10.22 -11.36
N MET A 166 -7.53 -9.34 -10.97
CA MET A 166 -6.93 -8.33 -11.86
C MET A 166 -6.22 -8.90 -13.10
N PRO A 167 -5.41 -9.98 -13.01
CA PRO A 167 -4.77 -10.58 -14.19
C PRO A 167 -5.78 -11.08 -15.23
N SER A 168 -6.88 -11.69 -14.78
CA SER A 168 -7.96 -12.15 -15.66
C SER A 168 -8.68 -10.98 -16.33
N LEU A 169 -8.82 -9.85 -15.65
CA LEU A 169 -9.42 -8.64 -16.21
C LEU A 169 -8.54 -8.02 -17.31
N VAL A 170 -7.22 -7.98 -17.11
CA VAL A 170 -6.25 -7.50 -18.11
C VAL A 170 -6.17 -8.43 -19.33
N ALA A 171 -6.40 -9.73 -19.15
CA ALA A 171 -6.38 -10.72 -20.23
C ALA A 171 -7.60 -10.64 -21.17
N ASN A 172 -8.77 -10.25 -20.64
CA ASN A 172 -10.04 -10.33 -21.38
C ASN A 172 -10.57 -8.98 -21.87
N ILE A 173 -9.97 -7.86 -21.45
CA ILE A 173 -10.34 -6.53 -21.95
C ILE A 173 -9.55 -6.25 -23.23
N THR A 174 -10.19 -6.46 -24.36
CA THR A 174 -9.80 -5.95 -25.68
C THR A 174 -10.57 -4.65 -25.96
N PHE A 175 -9.86 -3.63 -26.44
CA PHE A 175 -10.46 -2.43 -27.05
C PHE A 175 -10.31 -2.50 -28.56
#